data_AF-A0AAW9CLH5-F1
#
_entry.id   AF-A0AAW9CLH5-F1
#
_cell.length_a   1.000
_cell.length_b   1.000
_cell.length_c   1.000
_cell.angle_alpha   90.00
_cell.angle_beta   90.00
_cell.angle_gamma   90.00
#
_symmetry.space_group_name_H-M   'P 1'
#
loop_
_entity.id
_entity.type
_entity.pdbx_description
1 polymer ?
#
loop_
_entity_poly.entity_id
_entity_poly.type
_entity_poly.pdbx_seq_one_letter_code
_entity_poly.pdbx_strand_id
1 'polypeptide(L)'
;MTQKFEEGLGKREANYVPLTPIDFIARAAEVYGERLAVVHGDIRRTWGETYARARRLASALERAGVERGTPSPRCCRTFRR
;
A
#
# COMPACT_ATOMS: atom_id res chain seq x y z
N MET A 1 -27.25 -32.51 1.38
CA MET A 1 -27.71 -31.37 2.18
C MET A 1 -26.96 -30.13 1.70
N THR A 2 -27.57 -29.36 0.81
CA THR A 2 -26.97 -28.10 0.34
C THR A 2 -27.17 -27.07 1.45
N GLN A 3 -26.07 -26.57 2.01
CA GLN A 3 -26.11 -25.61 3.12
C GLN A 3 -26.68 -24.28 2.62
N LYS A 4 -27.90 -23.97 3.08
CA LYS A 4 -28.68 -22.74 2.78
C LYS A 4 -27.95 -21.43 3.12
N PHE A 5 -26.85 -21.49 3.87
CA PHE A 5 -26.03 -20.34 4.27
C PHE A 5 -24.97 -19.93 3.23
N GLU A 6 -24.70 -20.78 2.24
CA GLU A 6 -23.71 -20.51 1.19
C GLU A 6 -24.31 -19.81 -0.04
N GLU A 7 -25.64 -19.67 -0.09
CA GLU A 7 -26.35 -19.04 -1.21
C GLU A 7 -26.14 -17.51 -1.19
N GLY A 8 -25.60 -16.96 -2.29
CA GLY A 8 -25.43 -15.51 -2.46
C GLY A 8 -24.10 -14.92 -1.95
N LEU A 9 -23.14 -15.76 -1.55
CA LEU A 9 -21.80 -15.33 -1.11
C LEU A 9 -20.79 -15.06 -2.25
N GLY A 10 -21.26 -15.06 -3.50
CA GLY A 10 -20.44 -14.71 -4.66
C GLY A 10 -19.82 -13.31 -4.53
N LYS A 11 -18.66 -13.12 -5.18
CA LYS A 11 -18.04 -11.78 -5.27
C LYS A 11 -19.01 -10.83 -5.96
N ARG A 12 -19.37 -9.77 -5.26
CA ARG A 12 -20.25 -8.67 -5.69
C ARG A 12 -19.61 -7.36 -5.27
N GLU A 13 -20.02 -6.24 -5.84
CA GLU A 13 -19.43 -4.93 -5.51
C GLU A 13 -19.43 -4.62 -4.01
N ALA A 14 -20.47 -5.07 -3.28
CA ALA A 14 -20.53 -4.91 -1.83
C ALA A 14 -19.45 -5.69 -1.04
N ASN A 15 -18.95 -6.81 -1.60
CA ASN A 15 -18.04 -7.74 -0.92
C ASN A 15 -16.65 -7.82 -1.59
N TYR A 16 -16.44 -7.17 -2.74
CA TYR A 16 -15.22 -7.27 -3.52
C TYR A 16 -14.83 -5.92 -4.12
N VAL A 17 -13.65 -5.45 -3.72
CA VAL A 17 -12.93 -4.34 -4.35
C VAL A 17 -11.52 -4.84 -4.62
N PRO A 18 -10.97 -4.70 -5.85
CA PRO A 18 -9.60 -5.09 -6.13
C PRO A 18 -8.66 -4.28 -5.26
N LEU A 19 -7.92 -4.97 -4.41
CA LEU A 19 -7.00 -4.32 -3.48
C LEU A 19 -5.76 -3.87 -4.24
N THR A 20 -5.60 -2.55 -4.41
CA THR A 20 -4.33 -2.04 -4.92
C THR A 20 -3.26 -2.15 -3.84
N PRO A 21 -1.97 -2.21 -4.20
CA PRO A 21 -0.89 -2.16 -3.20
C PRO A 21 -0.96 -0.93 -2.29
N ILE A 22 -1.53 0.18 -2.79
CA ILE A 22 -1.73 1.42 -2.04
C ILE A 22 -2.86 1.24 -1.01
N ASP A 23 -3.97 0.64 -1.41
CA ASP A 23 -5.09 0.38 -0.51
C ASP A 23 -4.73 -0.67 0.56
N PHE A 24 -3.90 -1.64 0.18
CA PHE A 24 -3.40 -2.66 1.10
C PHE A 24 -2.59 -2.05 2.23
N ILE A 25 -1.58 -1.21 1.92
CA ILE A 25 -0.74 -0.61 2.95
C ILE A 25 -1.53 0.36 3.84
N ALA A 26 -2.51 1.07 3.28
CA ALA A 26 -3.39 1.93 4.06
C ALA A 26 -4.21 1.10 5.08
N ARG A 27 -4.89 0.04 4.62
CA ARG A 27 -5.66 -0.85 5.50
C ARG A 27 -4.79 -1.57 6.52
N ALA A 28 -3.59 -2.00 6.14
CA ALA A 28 -2.67 -2.67 7.05
C ALA A 28 -2.18 -1.73 8.16
N ALA A 29 -1.98 -0.44 7.85
CA ALA A 29 -1.63 0.57 8.85
C ALA A 29 -2.78 0.92 9.79
N GLU A 30 -4.02 0.91 9.31
CA GLU A 30 -5.21 1.14 10.14
C GLU A 30 -5.49 -0.04 11.09
N VAL A 31 -5.42 -1.27 10.58
CA VAL A 31 -5.80 -2.46 11.36
C VAL A 31 -4.64 -2.99 12.22
N TYR A 32 -3.41 -2.94 11.71
CA TYR A 32 -2.23 -3.55 12.33
C TYR A 32 -1.12 -2.53 12.58
N GLY A 33 -1.47 -1.28 12.90
CA GLY A 33 -0.54 -0.16 12.98
C GLY A 33 0.73 -0.41 13.80
N GLU A 34 0.64 -1.09 14.94
CA GLU A 34 1.78 -1.40 15.81
C GLU A 34 2.52 -2.70 15.44
N ARG A 35 1.96 -3.51 14.54
CA ARG A 35 2.57 -4.78 14.14
C ARG A 35 3.73 -4.53 13.18
N LEU A 36 4.79 -5.32 13.32
CA LEU A 36 5.93 -5.28 12.42
C LEU A 36 5.51 -5.61 10.97
N ALA A 37 5.90 -4.73 10.05
CA ALA A 37 5.63 -4.80 8.61
C ALA A 37 6.90 -5.11 7.82
N VAL A 38 8.01 -4.46 8.17
CA VAL A 38 9.28 -4.58 7.45
C VAL A 38 10.38 -4.93 8.44
N VAL A 39 11.10 -6.01 8.13
CA VAL A 39 12.32 -6.44 8.83
C VAL A 39 13.42 -6.61 7.79
N HIS A 40 14.45 -5.76 7.84
CA HIS A 40 15.58 -5.80 6.92
C HIS A 40 16.87 -5.39 7.65
N GLY A 41 17.72 -6.36 7.98
CA GLY A 41 18.86 -6.15 8.87
C GLY A 41 18.39 -5.62 10.24
N ASP A 42 18.98 -4.51 10.68
CA ASP A 42 18.60 -3.83 11.92
C ASP A 42 17.31 -3.00 11.78
N ILE A 43 16.84 -2.80 10.55
CA ILE A 43 15.62 -2.02 10.31
C ILE A 43 14.42 -2.87 10.65
N ARG A 44 13.71 -2.46 11.70
CA ARG A 44 12.38 -2.96 12.07
C ARG A 44 11.41 -1.79 12.00
N ARG A 45 10.32 -1.94 11.25
CA ARG A 45 9.28 -0.92 11.14
C ARG A 45 7.89 -1.51 11.27
N THR A 46 7.01 -0.77 11.91
CA THR A 46 5.59 -1.13 12.02
C THR A 46 4.83 -0.74 10.76
N TRP A 47 3.59 -1.22 10.61
CA TRP A 47 2.73 -0.83 9.49
C TRP A 47 2.43 0.67 9.51
N GLY A 48 2.22 1.26 10.69
CA GLY A 48 2.01 2.70 10.83
C GLY A 48 3.20 3.54 10.36
N GLU A 49 4.42 3.14 10.76
CA GLU A 49 5.64 3.82 10.32
C GLU A 49 5.89 3.67 8.82
N THR A 50 5.64 2.48 8.28
CA THR A 50 5.84 2.18 6.86
C THR A 50 4.89 3.00 6.00
N TYR A 51 3.61 3.11 6.40
CA TYR A 51 2.63 3.93 5.72
C TYR A 51 2.96 5.43 5.78
N ALA A 52 3.31 5.94 6.96
CA ALA A 52 3.70 7.35 7.12
C ALA A 52 4.90 7.72 6.24
N ARG A 53 5.90 6.83 6.15
CA ARG A 53 7.06 7.02 5.27
C ARG A 53 6.68 7.01 3.79
N ALA A 54 5.83 6.07 3.37
CA ALA A 54 5.35 6.00 1.99
C ALA A 54 4.59 7.28 1.59
N ARG A 55 3.74 7.81 2.47
CA ARG A 55 3.03 9.09 2.25
C ARG A 55 3.98 10.27 2.12
N ARG A 56 5.01 10.37 2.97
CA ARG A 56 6.04 11.41 2.87
C ARG A 56 6.80 11.35 1.55
N LEU A 57 7.16 10.14 1.11
CA LEU A 57 7.81 9.95 -0.19
C LEU A 57 6.89 10.36 -1.35
N ALA A 58 5.61 9.95 -1.31
CA ALA A 58 4.64 10.34 -2.34
C ALA A 58 4.52 11.87 -2.45
N SER A 59 4.39 12.58 -1.34
CA SER A 59 4.36 14.06 -1.33
C SER A 59 5.65 14.68 -1.87
N ALA A 60 6.82 14.11 -1.57
CA ALA A 60 8.09 14.57 -2.12
C ALA A 60 8.18 14.34 -3.64
N LEU A 61 7.65 13.23 -4.15
CA LEU A 61 7.61 12.93 -5.58
C LEU A 61 6.66 13.86 -6.34
N GLU A 62 5.48 14.15 -5.78
CA GLU A 62 4.56 15.15 -6.32
C GLU A 62 5.24 16.52 -6.43
N ARG A 63 5.93 16.96 -5.38
CA ARG A 63 6.72 18.20 -5.38
C ARG A 63 7.88 18.19 -6.37
N ALA A 64 8.42 17.02 -6.69
CA ALA A 64 9.48 16.85 -7.69
C ALA A 64 8.94 16.83 -9.14
N GLY A 65 7.62 16.96 -9.33
CA GLY A 65 6.97 16.96 -10.65
C GLY A 65 6.75 15.56 -11.22
N VAL A 66 6.64 14.54 -10.37
CA VAL A 66 6.28 13.18 -10.82
C VAL A 66 4.76 13.09 -10.96
N GLU A 67 4.32 12.86 -12.20
CA GLU A 67 2.91 12.71 -12.54
C GLU A 67 2.51 11.24 -12.71
N ARG A 68 1.23 10.94 -12.48
CA ARG A 68 0.68 9.60 -12.66
C ARG A 68 0.74 9.20 -14.14
N GLY A 69 1.31 8.03 -14.43
CA GLY A 69 1.39 7.48 -15.78
C GLY A 69 2.56 8.00 -16.62
N THR A 70 3.39 8.90 -16.08
CA THR A 70 4.51 9.48 -16.82
C THR A 70 5.79 8.67 -16.57
N PRO A 71 6.45 8.11 -17.61
CA PRO A 71 7.79 7.58 -17.47
C PRO A 71 8.74 8.75 -17.23
N SER A 72 9.04 9.03 -15.96
CA SER A 72 9.90 10.15 -15.58
C SER A 72 11.38 9.78 -15.78
N PRO A 73 12.11 10.46 -16.69
CA PRO A 73 13.55 10.25 -16.85
C PRO A 73 14.36 10.77 -15.65
N ARG A 74 13.74 11.54 -14.73
CA ARG A 74 14.40 12.05 -13.53
C ARG A 74 14.58 11.00 -12.43
N CYS A 75 13.79 9.92 -12.44
CA CYS A 75 13.91 8.88 -11.41
C CYS A 75 15.29 8.20 -11.40
N CYS A 76 15.92 8.06 -12.58
CA CYS A 76 17.25 7.44 -12.70
C CYS A 76 18.42 8.29 -12.18
N ARG A 77 18.24 9.60 -11.89
CA ARG A 77 19.35 10.45 -11.41
C ARG A 77 19.48 10.52 -9.89
N THR A 78 18.47 10.10 -9.13
CA THR A 78 18.47 10.25 -7.67
C THR A 78 19.12 9.07 -6.92
N PHE A 79 19.48 7.99 -7.61
CA PHE A 79 20.12 6.80 -7.04
C PHE A 79 21.63 6.66 -7.36
N ARG A 80 22.27 7.69 -7.92
CA ARG A 80 23.73 7.80 -7.97
C ARG A 80 24.22 8.64 -6.79
N ARG A 81 24.51 7.98 -5.68
CA ARG A 81 25.64 8.36 -4.81
C ARG A 81 26.62 7.21 -4.83
#